data_AF-A0AAU8K5Q4-F1
#
_entry.id   AF-A0AAU8K5Q4-F1
#
_cell.length_a   1.000
_cell.length_b   1.000
_cell.length_c   1.000
_cell.angle_alpha   90.00
_cell.angle_beta   90.00
_cell.angle_gamma   90.00
#
_symmetry.space_group_name_H-M   'P 1'
#
loop_
_entity.id
_entity.type
_entity.pdbx_description
1 polymer ?
#
loop_
_entity_poly.entity_id
_entity_poly.type
_entity_poly.pdbx_seq_one_letter_code
_entity_poly.pdbx_strand_id
1 'polypeptide(L)'
;MSDSDRPAWFTGPDEALAVLRRAAERRGVTLDPAVPPGAEEAGELTEALSDILLSEGGLDGELEMTPFGTMIEDLLDLLGGDAESG
;
A
#
# COMPACT_ATOMS: atom_id res chain seq x y z
N MET A 1 6.82 22.86 3.60
CA MET A 1 6.98 21.78 4.60
C MET A 1 7.62 20.65 3.84
N SER A 2 8.84 20.24 4.20
CA SER A 2 9.51 19.16 3.49
C SER A 2 8.70 17.90 3.64
N ASP A 3 8.28 17.31 2.53
CA ASP A 3 7.70 15.97 2.45
C ASP A 3 8.82 14.93 2.69
N SER A 4 9.53 15.06 3.82
CA SER A 4 10.71 14.25 4.17
C SER A 4 10.34 12.87 4.72
N ASP A 5 9.06 12.52 4.72
CA ASP A 5 8.54 11.26 5.23
C ASP A 5 7.93 10.39 4.12
N ARG A 6 7.92 10.85 2.86
CA ARG A 6 7.48 10.00 1.74
C ARG A 6 8.51 8.90 1.50
N PRO A 7 8.09 7.63 1.50
CA PRO A 7 9.00 6.54 1.19
C PRO A 7 9.50 6.63 -0.25
N ALA A 8 10.81 6.47 -0.45
CA ALA A 8 11.42 6.57 -1.78
C ALA A 8 10.97 5.45 -2.73
N TRP A 9 10.54 4.32 -2.16
CA TRP A 9 9.97 3.18 -2.88
C TRP A 9 8.50 3.39 -3.25
N PHE A 10 7.80 4.37 -2.65
CA PHE A 10 6.40 4.63 -2.92
C PHE A 10 6.24 5.62 -4.08
N THR A 11 5.72 5.15 -5.22
CA THR A 11 5.58 5.94 -6.45
C THR A 11 4.17 6.53 -6.65
N GLY A 12 3.24 6.22 -5.76
CA GLY A 12 1.85 6.68 -5.83
C GLY A 12 1.61 8.15 -5.43
N PRO A 13 0.39 8.65 -5.66
CA PRO A 13 0.01 10.01 -5.25
C PRO A 13 -0.07 10.14 -3.72
N ASP A 14 -0.03 11.38 -3.23
CA ASP A 14 -0.05 11.68 -1.78
C ASP A 14 -1.31 11.17 -1.07
N GLU A 15 -2.45 11.14 -1.77
CA GLU A 15 -3.70 10.57 -1.25
C GLU A 15 -3.56 9.06 -1.00
N ALA A 16 -2.92 8.34 -1.91
CA ALA A 16 -2.63 6.92 -1.76
C ALA A 16 -1.65 6.68 -0.60
N LEU A 17 -0.62 7.54 -0.46
CA LEU A 17 0.31 7.48 0.68
C LEU A 17 -0.40 7.71 2.03
N ALA A 18 -1.35 8.65 2.09
CA ALA A 18 -2.12 8.93 3.29
C ALA A 18 -2.96 7.72 3.72
N VAL A 19 -3.57 7.02 2.74
CA VAL A 19 -4.33 5.79 3.00
C VAL A 19 -3.41 4.63 3.38
N LEU A 20 -2.23 4.51 2.76
CA LEU A 20 -1.20 3.55 3.15
C LEU A 20 -0.78 3.71 4.60
N ARG A 21 -0.49 4.95 5.03
CA ARG A 21 -0.13 5.27 6.41
C ARG A 21 -1.26 4.88 7.38
N ARG A 22 -2.51 5.19 7.04
CA ARG A 22 -3.68 4.82 7.84
C ARG A 22 -3.84 3.30 7.96
N ALA A 23 -3.58 2.55 6.88
CA ALA A 23 -3.58 1.10 6.90
C ALA A 23 -2.46 0.54 7.78
N ALA A 24 -1.25 1.10 7.67
CA ALA A 24 -0.10 0.74 8.48
C ALA A 24 -0.36 0.98 9.99
N GLU A 25 -0.89 2.14 10.34
CA GLU A 25 -1.27 2.46 11.73
C GLU A 25 -2.32 1.50 12.29
N ARG A 26 -3.30 1.08 11.49
CA ARG A 26 -4.32 0.11 11.90
C ARG A 26 -3.74 -1.28 12.21
N ARG A 27 -2.71 -1.69 11.46
CA ARG A 27 -2.06 -3.01 11.61
C ARG A 27 -0.82 -2.97 12.52
N GLY A 28 -0.35 -1.78 12.90
CA GLY A 28 0.89 -1.61 13.65
C GLY A 28 2.14 -1.84 12.80
N VAL A 29 2.03 -1.74 11.47
CA VAL A 29 3.15 -1.84 10.53
C VAL A 29 3.90 -0.51 10.49
N THR A 30 5.23 -0.57 10.50
CA THR A 30 6.08 0.63 10.37
C THR A 30 6.50 0.80 8.92
N LEU A 31 6.10 1.90 8.29
CA LEU A 31 6.54 2.23 6.94
C LEU A 31 7.90 2.91 7.00
N ASP A 32 8.96 2.16 6.73
CA ASP A 32 10.29 2.73 6.62
C ASP A 32 10.44 3.51 5.29
N PRO A 33 10.93 4.75 5.31
CA PRO A 33 11.03 5.54 4.08
C PRO A 33 12.14 5.06 3.12
N ALA A 34 13.12 4.31 3.62
CA ALA A 34 14.24 3.78 2.86
C ALA A 34 14.04 2.31 2.46
N VAL A 35 13.26 1.54 3.21
CA VAL A 35 13.06 0.10 3.01
C VAL A 35 11.58 -0.20 2.74
N PRO A 36 11.23 -0.86 1.62
CA PRO A 36 9.86 -1.31 1.38
C PRO A 36 9.44 -2.39 2.39
N PRO A 37 8.14 -2.51 2.69
CA PRO A 37 7.63 -3.55 3.58
C PRO A 37 7.95 -4.95 3.04
N GLY A 38 8.22 -5.90 3.94
CA GLY A 38 8.39 -7.30 3.57
C GLY A 38 7.06 -7.97 3.18
N ALA A 39 7.11 -9.21 2.72
CA ALA A 39 5.92 -9.93 2.25
C ALA A 39 4.82 -10.03 3.33
N GLU A 40 5.16 -10.32 4.58
CA GLU A 40 4.16 -10.38 5.66
C GLU A 40 3.47 -9.02 5.90
N GLU A 41 4.26 -7.96 5.94
CA GLU A 41 3.78 -6.59 6.15
C GLU A 41 2.93 -6.10 4.96
N ALA A 42 3.36 -6.39 3.73
CA ALA A 42 2.62 -6.03 2.52
C ALA A 42 1.27 -6.77 2.44
N GLY A 43 1.19 -8.02 2.91
CA GLY A 43 -0.07 -8.75 3.06
C GLY A 43 -1.02 -8.06 4.04
N GLU A 44 -0.54 -7.75 5.25
CA GLU A 44 -1.31 -7.05 6.29
C GLU A 44 -1.79 -5.66 5.81
N LEU A 45 -0.93 -4.92 5.11
CA LEU A 45 -1.26 -3.63 4.51
C LEU A 45 -2.35 -3.77 3.45
N THR A 46 -2.24 -4.76 2.56
CA THR A 46 -3.22 -5.03 1.50
C THR A 46 -4.59 -5.37 2.06
N GLU A 47 -4.65 -6.18 3.11
CA GLU A 47 -5.90 -6.49 3.81
C GLU A 47 -6.52 -5.24 4.46
N ALA A 48 -5.70 -4.43 5.15
CA ALA A 48 -6.19 -3.19 5.75
C ALA A 48 -6.65 -2.15 4.73
N LEU A 49 -5.97 -2.04 3.59
CA LEU A 49 -6.36 -1.19 2.47
C LEU A 49 -7.70 -1.63 1.90
N SER A 50 -7.88 -2.94 1.70
CA SER A 50 -9.14 -3.50 1.21
C SER A 50 -10.30 -3.21 2.17
N ASP A 51 -10.08 -3.35 3.48
CA ASP A 51 -11.09 -3.01 4.51
C ASP A 51 -11.45 -1.52 4.50
N ILE A 52 -10.46 -0.63 4.41
CA ILE A 52 -10.68 0.82 4.34
C ILE A 52 -11.51 1.17 3.10
N LEU A 53 -11.12 0.64 1.94
CA LEU A 53 -11.80 0.91 0.68
C LEU A 53 -13.23 0.32 0.65
N LEU A 54 -13.43 -0.87 1.23
CA LEU A 54 -14.76 -1.46 1.43
C LEU A 54 -15.64 -0.59 2.33
N SER A 55 -15.08 -0.12 3.45
CA SER A 55 -15.83 0.66 4.44
C SER A 55 -16.17 2.06 3.95
N GLU A 56 -15.36 2.68 3.09
CA GLU A 56 -15.64 4.00 2.51
C GLU A 56 -16.49 3.93 1.24
N GLY A 57 -16.92 2.72 0.81
CA GLY A 57 -17.76 2.51 -0.37
C GLY A 57 -17.00 2.61 -1.69
N GLY A 58 -15.67 2.54 -1.66
CA GLY A 58 -14.78 2.65 -2.82
C GLY A 58 -14.66 1.38 -3.67
N LEU A 59 -15.24 0.25 -3.23
CA LEU A 59 -15.21 -1.03 -3.96
C LEU A 59 -16.42 -1.27 -4.89
N ASP A 60 -17.11 -0.22 -5.32
CA ASP A 60 -18.13 -0.34 -6.36
C ASP A 60 -17.46 -0.36 -7.75
N GLY A 61 -16.81 -1.50 -8.06
CA GLY A 61 -16.44 -1.90 -9.42
C GLY A 61 -15.29 -1.19 -10.15
N GLU A 62 -14.71 -0.11 -9.63
CA GLU A 62 -13.75 0.72 -10.37
C GLU A 62 -12.35 0.83 -9.70
N LEU A 63 -11.94 -0.16 -8.90
CA LEU A 63 -10.59 -0.13 -8.30
C LEU A 63 -9.48 -0.04 -9.36
N GLU A 64 -9.64 -0.73 -10.48
CA GLU A 64 -8.67 -0.78 -11.59
C GLU A 64 -8.41 0.61 -12.22
N MET A 65 -9.29 1.58 -12.04
CA MET A 65 -9.10 2.96 -12.56
C MET A 65 -8.78 3.99 -11.47
N THR A 66 -8.77 3.59 -10.20
CA THR A 66 -8.40 4.49 -9.10
C THR A 66 -6.89 4.41 -8.83
N PRO A 67 -6.27 5.50 -8.35
CA PRO A 67 -4.87 5.47 -7.91
C PRO A 67 -4.60 4.47 -6.76
N PHE A 68 -5.65 3.94 -6.12
CA PHE A 68 -5.57 2.90 -5.09
C PHE A 68 -5.39 1.50 -5.67
N GLY A 69 -5.94 1.21 -6.86
CA GLY A 69 -5.76 -0.07 -7.54
C GLY A 69 -4.29 -0.32 -7.88
N THR A 70 -3.67 0.65 -8.59
CA THR A 70 -2.24 0.59 -8.94
C THR A 70 -1.35 0.45 -7.70
N MET A 71 -1.70 1.11 -6.60
CA MET A 71 -0.96 0.99 -5.34
C MET A 71 -1.05 -0.41 -4.72
N ILE A 72 -2.24 -1.03 -4.73
CA ILE A 72 -2.42 -2.40 -4.22
C ILE A 72 -1.69 -3.39 -5.13
N GLU A 73 -1.75 -3.20 -6.45
CA GLU A 73 -1.00 -4.02 -7.40
C GLU A 73 0.51 -3.95 -7.17
N ASP A 74 1.07 -2.75 -6.93
CA ASP A 74 2.49 -2.56 -6.62
C ASP A 74 2.91 -3.25 -5.31
N LEU A 75 2.06 -3.20 -4.27
CA LEU A 75 2.26 -3.94 -3.02
C LEU A 75 2.19 -5.47 -3.21
N LEU A 76 1.29 -5.94 -4.07
CA LEU A 76 1.17 -7.35 -4.42
C LEU A 76 2.33 -7.83 -5.31
N ASP A 77 2.85 -6.98 -6.18
CA ASP A 77 4.06 -7.25 -6.99
C ASP A 77 5.29 -7.40 -6.08
N LEU A 78 5.44 -6.56 -5.06
CA LEU A 78 6.45 -6.74 -4.01
C LEU A 78 6.29 -8.07 -3.26
N LEU A 79 5.05 -8.53 -3.05
CA LEU A 79 4.73 -9.83 -2.45
C LEU A 79 5.12 -11.01 -3.35
N GLY A 80 4.94 -10.84 -4.67
CA GLY A 80 5.15 -11.87 -5.68
C GLY A 80 6.57 -11.93 -6.25
N GLY A 81 7.34 -10.85 -6.12
CA GLY A 81 8.69 -10.68 -6.68
C GLY A 81 9.76 -11.62 -6.13
N ASP A 82 9.51 -12.33 -5.02
CA ASP A 82 10.43 -13.33 -4.45
C ASP A 82 10.14 -14.77 -4.93
N ALA A 83 9.15 -14.99 -5.81
CA ALA A 83 8.77 -16.34 -6.26
C ALA A 83 9.54 -16.86 -7.51
N GLU A 84 10.35 -16.05 -8.21
CA GLU A 84 11.08 -16.46 -9.42
C GLU A 84 12.62 -16.29 -9.31
N SER A 85 13.23 -16.89 -8.30
CA SER A 85 14.68 -17.18 -8.29
C SER A 85 14.96 -18.53 -7.64
N GLY A 86 14.66 -19.61 -8.38
CA GLY A 86 15.02 -20.98 -8.03
C GLY A 86 15.24 -21.83 -9.28
#